data_AF-A0A2V6XHH0-F1
#
_entry.id   AF-A0A2V6XHH0-F1
#
_cell.length_a   1.000
_cell.length_b   1.000
_cell.length_c   1.000
_cell.angle_alpha   90.00
_cell.angle_beta   90.00
_cell.angle_gamma   90.00
#
_symmetry.space_group_name_H-M   'P 1'
#
loop_
_entity.id
_entity.type
_entity.pdbx_description
1 polymer ?
#
loop_
_entity_poly.entity_id
_entity_poly.type
_entity_poly.pdbx_seq_one_letter_code
_entity_poly.pdbx_strand_id
1 'polypeptide(L)' 'MTADIIAVAVSDVTSAQSLHEKLAATLGFPGYYGKNWDAFWDCITDPGQSAMPRRLL' A
#
# COMPACT_ATOMS: atom_id res chain seq x y z
N MET A 1 4.46 -3.79 16.72
CA MET A 1 3.99 -2.40 16.90
C MET A 1 3.62 -1.88 15.53
N THR A 2 2.33 -1.74 15.22
CA THR A 2 1.88 -1.09 13.98
C THR A 2 2.05 0.42 14.15
N ALA A 3 2.62 1.11 13.16
CA ALA A 3 2.74 2.55 13.18
C ALA A 3 1.34 3.18 13.06
N ASP A 4 1.02 4.15 13.93
CA ASP A 4 -0.28 4.84 13.88
C ASP A 4 -0.45 5.67 12.60
N ILE A 5 0.66 6.19 12.07
CA ILE A 5 0.70 7.04 10.88
C ILE A 5 1.85 6.61 9.97
N ILE A 6 1.58 6.47 8.68
CA ILE A 6 2.58 6.23 7.64
C ILE A 6 2.47 7.33 6.60
N ALA A 7 3.61 7.89 6.18
CA ALA A 7 3.67 8.89 5.11
C ALA A 7 4.29 8.26 3.87
N VAL A 8 3.66 8.47 2.70
CA VAL A 8 4.14 7.93 1.42
C VAL A 8 4.53 9.07 0.50
N ALA A 9 5.83 9.28 0.31
CA ALA A 9 6.31 10.29 -0.63
C ALA A 9 6.04 9.86 -2.08
N VAL A 10 5.13 10.56 -2.76
CA VAL A 10 4.71 10.27 -4.14
C VAL A 10 5.28 11.27 -5.17
N SER A 11 6.20 12.14 -4.78
CA SER A 11 6.75 13.19 -5.65
C SER A 11 7.55 12.66 -6.85
N ASP A 12 8.08 11.44 -6.74
CA ASP A 12 8.86 10.71 -7.75
C ASP A 12 8.01 9.68 -8.53
N VAL A 13 6.72 9.56 -8.20
CA VAL A 13 5.80 8.64 -8.87
C VAL A 13 5.39 9.22 -10.21
N THR A 14 5.68 8.48 -11.28
CA THR A 14 5.44 8.92 -12.67
C THR A 14 4.42 8.04 -13.41
N SER A 15 3.99 6.94 -12.79
CA SER A 15 3.03 6.00 -13.35
C SER A 15 2.23 5.29 -12.27
N ALA A 16 1.05 4.78 -12.63
CA ALA A 16 0.24 3.94 -11.74
C ALA A 16 1.03 2.72 -11.23
N GLN A 17 1.85 2.11 -12.10
CA GLN A 17 2.69 0.99 -11.69
C GLN A 17 3.72 1.39 -10.62
N SER A 18 4.42 2.52 -10.80
CA SER A 18 5.36 3.02 -9.78
C SER A 18 4.67 3.40 -8.47
N LEU A 19 3.41 3.87 -8.53
CA LEU A 19 2.60 4.13 -7.33
C LEU A 19 2.32 2.83 -6.58
N HIS A 20 1.84 1.81 -7.29
CA HIS A 20 1.53 0.50 -6.72
C HIS A 20 2.76 -0.17 -6.10
N GLU A 21 3.92 -0.07 -6.74
CA GLU A 21 5.18 -0.58 -6.20
C GLU A 21 5.58 0.13 -4.90
N LYS A 22 5.47 1.46 -4.87
CA LYS A 22 5.77 2.23 -3.67
C LYS A 22 4.79 1.96 -2.53
N LEU A 23 3.49 1.87 -2.82
CA LEU A 23 2.46 1.53 -1.84
C LEU A 23 2.70 0.13 -1.27
N ALA A 24 2.92 -0.88 -2.13
CA ALA A 24 3.16 -2.25 -1.70
C ALA A 24 4.39 -2.37 -0.78
N ALA A 25 5.49 -1.71 -1.14
CA ALA A 25 6.70 -1.70 -0.33
C ALA A 25 6.49 -1.00 1.02
N THR A 26 5.74 0.11 1.04
CA THR A 26 5.56 0.93 2.25
C THR A 26 4.52 0.35 3.21
N LEU A 27 3.44 -0.22 2.68
CA LEU A 27 2.34 -0.79 3.45
C LEU A 27 2.49 -2.29 3.70
N GLY A 28 3.53 -2.92 3.14
CA GLY A 28 3.83 -4.34 3.35
C GLY A 28 2.82 -5.28 2.71
N PHE A 29 2.36 -4.95 1.49
CA PHE A 29 1.41 -5.81 0.77
C PHE A 29 2.04 -7.15 0.39
N PRO A 30 1.23 -8.21 0.19
CA PRO A 30 1.73 -9.54 -0.15
C PRO A 30 2.52 -9.57 -1.47
N GLY A 31 3.45 -10.53 -1.60
CA GLY A 31 4.27 -10.67 -2.81
C GLY A 31 3.48 -11.00 -4.08
N TYR A 32 2.23 -11.44 -3.96
CA TYR A 32 1.29 -11.67 -5.06
C TYR A 32 0.41 -10.45 -5.39
N TYR A 33 0.73 -9.27 -4.85
CA TYR A 33 -0.01 -8.04 -5.11
C TYR A 33 -0.05 -7.69 -6.60
N GLY A 34 -1.27 -7.65 -7.17
CA GLY A 34 -1.50 -7.51 -8.61
C GLY A 34 -1.25 -6.12 -9.22
N LYS A 35 -0.81 -5.13 -8.43
CA LYS A 35 -0.51 -3.75 -8.86
C LYS A 35 -1.62 -3.08 -9.69
N ASN A 36 -2.86 -3.28 -9.26
CA ASN A 36 -4.05 -2.64 -9.82
C ASN A 36 -4.99 -2.20 -8.68
N TRP A 37 -6.07 -1.49 -9.01
CA TRP A 37 -6.97 -0.92 -7.99
C TRP A 37 -7.83 -1.96 -7.27
N ASP A 38 -8.20 -3.05 -7.92
CA ASP A 38 -8.93 -4.15 -7.26
C ASP A 38 -8.04 -4.82 -6.21
N ALA A 39 -6.80 -5.18 -6.58
CA ALA A 39 -5.82 -5.73 -5.66
C ALA A 39 -5.45 -4.74 -4.54
N PHE A 40 -5.44 -3.44 -4.82
CA PHE A 40 -5.23 -2.41 -3.80
C PHE A 40 -6.34 -2.44 -2.76
N TRP A 41 -7.60 -2.48 -3.22
CA TRP A 41 -8.76 -2.54 -2.36
C TRP A 41 -8.74 -3.77 -1.46
N ASP A 42 -8.41 -4.94 -2.02
CA ASP A 42 -8.27 -6.18 -1.29
C ASP A 42 -7.24 -6.04 -0.15
N CYS A 43 -6.05 -5.52 -0.45
CA CYS A 43 -4.99 -5.36 0.56
C CYS A 43 -5.34 -4.37 1.68
N ILE A 44 -6.09 -3.29 1.41
CA ILE A 44 -6.41 -2.29 2.44
C ILE A 44 -7.66 -2.62 3.26
N THR A 45 -8.52 -3.53 2.76
CA THR A 45 -9.78 -3.87 3.42
C THR A 45 -9.80 -5.26 4.04
N ASP A 46 -8.95 -6.18 3.59
CA ASP A 46 -8.79 -7.52 4.14
C ASP A 46 -7.65 -7.56 5.18
N PRO A 47 -7.96 -7.70 6.48
CA PRO A 47 -6.95 -7.82 7.53
C PRO A 47 -6.06 -9.06 7.39
N GLY A 48 -6.50 -10.06 6.61
CA GLY A 48 -5.71 -11.25 6.28
C GLY A 48 -4.60 -10.98 5.27
N GLN A 49 -4.66 -9.87 4.52
CA GLN A 49 -3.67 -9.52 3.52
C GLN A 49 -2.66 -8.49 4.02
N SER A 50 -3.08 -7.49 4.80
CA SER A 50 -2.16 -6.46 5.29
C SER A 50 -2.63 -5.83 6.61
N ALA A 51 -1.67 -5.42 7.43
CA ALA A 51 -1.93 -4.69 8.67
C ALA A 51 -1.87 -3.17 8.40
N MET A 52 -3.04 -2.55 8.24
CA MET A 52 -3.13 -1.15 7.86
C MET A 52 -2.86 -0.16 9.01
N PRO A 53 -2.17 0.97 8.75
CA PRO A 53 -2.05 2.05 9.71
C PRO A 53 -3.40 2.75 9.92
N ARG A 54 -3.54 3.49 11.04
CA ARG A 54 -4.75 4.27 11.32
C ARG A 54 -4.86 5.52 10.44
N ARG A 55 -3.74 6.02 9.91
CA ARG A 55 -3.71 7.16 9.00
C ARG A 55 -2.60 7.00 7.96
N LEU A 56 -2.92 7.35 6.72
CA LEU A 56 -1.99 7.48 5.59
C LEU A 56 -1.89 8.97 5.22
N LEU A 57 -0.68 9.49 5.07
CA LEU A 57 -0.39 10.88 4.71
C LEU A 57 0.42 10.99 3.41
#